data_AF-A0A846DST3-F1
#
_entry.id   AF-A0A846DST3-F1
#
_cell.length_a   1.000
_cell.length_b   1.000
_cell.length_c   1.000
_cell.angle_alpha   90.00
_cell.angle_beta   90.00
_cell.angle_gamma   90.00
#
_symmetry.space_group_name_H-M   'P 1'
#
loop_
_entity.id
_entity.type
_entity.pdbx_description
1 polymer ?
#
loop_
_entity_poly.entity_id
_entity_poly.type
_entity_poly.pdbx_seq_one_letter_code
_entity_poly.pdbx_strand_id
1 'polypeptide(L)' 'DFLSDESHRIRFVYVRKHTSWLNQIECWLSILVRRLLKRSSLHSTEELEQKMLNFIDYCNQHFAKPFVGKFEGFKDDG' A
#
# COMPACT_ATOMS: atom_id res chain seq x y z
N ASP A 1 -9.33 17.99 -19.60
CA ASP A 1 -8.32 16.93 -19.52
C ASP A 1 -8.92 15.61 -19.09
N PHE A 2 -8.54 14.50 -19.74
CA PHE A 2 -9.03 13.14 -19.46
C PHE A 2 -8.83 12.71 -17.99
N LEU A 3 -7.72 13.10 -17.36
CA LEU A 3 -7.42 12.70 -15.97
C LEU A 3 -8.20 13.48 -14.90
N SER A 4 -8.88 14.56 -15.29
CA SER A 4 -9.60 15.46 -14.40
C SER A 4 -11.12 15.32 -14.51
N ASP A 5 -11.62 14.44 -15.39
CA ASP A 5 -13.04 14.21 -15.59
C ASP A 5 -13.62 13.36 -14.44
N GLU A 6 -14.58 13.95 -13.72
CA GLU A 6 -15.24 13.32 -12.58
C GLU A 6 -16.15 12.13 -12.93
N SER A 7 -16.52 11.99 -14.21
CA SER A 7 -17.31 10.86 -14.71
C SER A 7 -16.49 9.56 -14.80
N HIS A 8 -15.16 9.64 -14.71
CA HIS A 8 -14.30 8.47 -14.77
C HIS A 8 -14.37 7.63 -13.49
N ARG A 9 -14.49 6.30 -13.67
CA ARG A 9 -14.46 5.31 -12.58
C ARG A 9 -13.15 5.35 -11.79
N ILE A 10 -12.04 5.70 -12.44
CA ILE A 10 -10.71 5.81 -11.81
C ILE A 10 -10.35 7.29 -11.75
N ARG A 11 -10.19 7.81 -10.53
CA ARG A 11 -9.75 9.18 -10.28
C ARG A 11 -8.31 9.17 -9.81
N PHE A 12 -7.49 10.05 -10.36
CA PHE A 12 -6.11 10.26 -9.92
C PHE A 12 -6.09 11.35 -8.85
N VAL A 13 -5.66 11.00 -7.64
CA VAL A 13 -5.50 11.95 -6.53
C VAL A 13 -4.02 12.16 -6.29
N TYR A 14 -3.57 13.40 -6.40
CA TYR A 14 -2.20 13.78 -6.09
C TYR A 14 -2.08 14.13 -4.60
N VAL A 15 -1.46 13.23 -3.84
CA VAL A 15 -1.18 13.47 -2.42
C VAL A 15 -0.06 14.51 -2.28
N ARG A 16 -0.13 15.39 -1.28
CA ARG A 16 0.93 16.38 -1.03
C ARG A 16 2.27 15.68 -0.82
N LYS A 17 3.35 16.27 -1.33
CA LYS A 17 4.72 15.81 -1.06
C LYS A 17 4.89 15.65 0.46
N HIS A 18 5.48 14.52 0.88
CA HIS A 18 5.71 14.13 2.28
C HIS A 18 4.51 13.60 3.09
N THR A 19 3.36 13.30 2.48
CA THR A 19 2.22 12.63 3.15
C THR A 19 2.25 11.10 2.99
N SER A 20 3.44 10.54 3.22
CA SER A 20 3.74 9.14 2.98
C SER A 20 2.86 8.21 3.87
N TRP A 21 2.62 8.62 5.12
CA TRP A 21 1.74 7.94 6.09
C TRP A 21 0.26 7.88 5.68
N LEU A 22 -0.16 8.68 4.71
CA LEU A 22 -1.52 8.67 4.16
C LEU A 22 -1.70 7.53 3.16
N ASN A 23 -0.60 7.02 2.61
CA ASN A 23 -0.62 6.08 1.52
C ASN A 23 -0.74 4.64 2.03
N GLN A 24 -1.81 3.95 1.61
CA GLN A 24 -2.10 2.58 2.05
C GLN A 24 -0.96 1.61 1.70
N ILE A 25 -0.25 1.84 0.59
CA ILE A 25 0.88 1.01 0.18
C ILE A 25 2.03 1.08 1.20
N GLU A 26 2.26 2.20 1.87
CA GLU A 26 3.33 2.34 2.85
C GLU A 26 3.00 1.64 4.17
N CYS A 27 1.72 1.67 4.56
CA CYS A 27 1.22 0.85 5.66
C CYS A 27 1.46 -0.63 5.38
N TRP A 28 1.17 -1.08 4.16
CA TRP A 28 1.40 -2.46 3.75
C TRP A 28 2.90 -2.82 3.74
N LEU A 29 3.76 -1.97 3.16
CA LEU A 29 5.21 -2.15 3.18
C LEU A 29 5.78 -2.22 4.60
N SER A 30 5.25 -1.44 5.53
CA SER A 30 5.65 -1.50 6.94
C SER A 30 5.34 -2.85 7.59
N ILE A 31 4.23 -3.49 7.20
CA ILE A 31 3.88 -4.84 7.67
C ILE A 31 4.84 -5.87 7.06
N LEU A 32 5.08 -5.79 5.75
CA LEU A 32 6.01 -6.66 5.04
C LEU A 32 7.41 -6.63 5.67
N VAL A 33 7.96 -5.43 5.90
CA VAL A 33 9.29 -5.26 6.52
C VAL A 33 9.33 -5.88 7.91
N ARG A 34 8.33 -5.61 8.76
CA ARG A 34 8.31 -6.08 10.16
C ARG A 34 8.10 -7.58 10.29
N ARG A 35 7.28 -8.18 9.43
CA ARG A 35 6.88 -9.60 9.52
C ARG A 35 7.76 -10.53 8.72
N LEU A 36 8.18 -10.12 7.53
CA LEU A 36 8.99 -10.93 6.62
C LEU A 36 10.48 -10.59 6.74
N LEU A 37 10.85 -9.34 6.40
CA LEU A 37 12.26 -8.98 6.18
C LEU A 37 13.07 -8.91 7.48
N LYS A 38 12.51 -8.36 8.56
CA LYS A 38 13.22 -8.17 9.83
C LYS A 38 13.64 -9.49 10.50
N ARG A 39 13.02 -10.62 10.12
CA ARG A 39 13.28 -11.94 10.73
C ARG A 39 13.83 -12.97 9.75
N SER A 40 14.03 -12.60 8.48
CA SER A 40 14.51 -13.51 7.45
C SER A 40 16.02 -13.39 7.26
N SER A 41 16.74 -14.51 7.38
CA SER A 41 18.01 -14.70 6.67
C SER A 41 17.67 -15.14 5.25
N LEU A 42 18.28 -14.51 4.25
CA LEU A 42 18.05 -14.76 2.84
C LEU A 42 19.40 -14.99 2.16
N HIS A 43 19.47 -16.01 1.31
CA HIS A 43 20.70 -16.43 0.65
C HIS A 43 20.74 -16.01 -0.82
N SER A 44 19.61 -15.60 -1.40
CA SER A 44 19.54 -15.00 -2.74
C SER A 44 18.31 -14.10 -2.93
N THR A 45 18.29 -13.36 -4.04
CA THR A 45 17.16 -12.51 -4.43
C THR A 45 15.95 -13.33 -4.86
N GLU A 46 16.16 -14.48 -5.48
CA GLU A 46 15.09 -15.42 -5.87
C GLU A 46 14.38 -15.97 -4.63
N GLU A 47 15.12 -16.28 -3.57
CA GLU A 47 14.54 -16.71 -2.30
C GLU A 47 13.67 -15.60 -1.67
N LEU A 48 14.12 -14.35 -1.76
CA LEU A 48 13.37 -13.19 -1.30
C LEU A 48 12.05 -13.03 -2.08
N GLU A 49 12.10 -13.12 -3.41
CA GLU A 49 10.93 -13.01 -4.28
C GLU A 49 9.88 -14.07 -3.92
N GLN A 50 10.29 -15.33 -3.83
CA GLN A 50 9.39 -16.43 -3.48
C GLN A 50 8.78 -16.26 -2.09
N LYS A 51 9.58 -15.83 -1.10
CA LYS A 51 9.08 -15.53 0.24
C LYS A 51 8.09 -14.36 0.25
N MET A 52 8.31 -13.33 -0.58
CA MET A 52 7.37 -12.21 -0.72
C MET A 52 6.05 -12.65 -1.34
N LEU A 53 6.07 -13.44 -2.41
CA LEU A 53 4.86 -13.98 -3.06
C LEU A 53 4.06 -14.86 -2.09
N ASN A 54 4.73 -15.80 -1.41
CA ASN A 54 4.09 -16.65 -0.41
C ASN A 54 3.49 -15.84 0.74
N PHE A 55 4.17 -14.77 1.17
CA PHE A 55 3.65 -13.87 2.20
C PHE A 55 2.40 -13.10 1.72
N ILE A 56 2.39 -12.65 0.47
CA ILE A 56 1.24 -11.99 -0.16
C ILE A 56 0.03 -12.93 -0.16
N ASP A 57 0.20 -14.17 -0.65
CA ASP A 57 -0.87 -15.16 -0.72
C ASP A 57 -1.43 -15.49 0.67
N TYR A 58 -0.54 -15.72 1.64
CA TYR A 58 -0.94 -15.95 3.03
C TYR A 58 -1.70 -14.76 3.62
N CYS A 59 -1.23 -13.53 3.38
CA CYS A 59 -1.93 -12.32 3.83
C CYS A 59 -3.30 -12.16 3.16
N ASN A 60 -3.42 -12.45 1.87
CA ASN A 60 -4.69 -12.40 1.15
C ASN A 60 -5.69 -13.43 1.69
N GLN A 61 -5.22 -14.62 2.04
CA GLN A 61 -6.08 -15.68 2.57
C GLN A 61 -6.55 -15.42 4.01
N HIS A 62 -5.67 -14.89 4.87
CA HIS A 62 -5.93 -14.87 6.32
C HIS A 62 -6.11 -13.47 6.91
N PHE A 63 -5.62 -12.43 6.25
CA PHE A 63 -5.54 -11.07 6.79
C PHE A 63 -6.11 -10.01 5.84
N ALA A 64 -6.84 -10.42 4.80
CA ALA A 64 -7.53 -9.51 3.89
C ALA A 64 -8.56 -8.66 4.67
N LYS A 65 -8.10 -7.49 5.10
CA LYS A 65 -8.91 -6.46 5.72
C LYS A 65 -8.60 -5.15 5.00
N PRO A 66 -9.63 -4.35 4.66
CA PRO A 66 -9.40 -3.03 4.09
C PRO A 66 -8.49 -2.20 5.00
N PHE A 67 -7.48 -1.55 4.42
CA PHE A 67 -6.76 -0.50 5.13
C PHE A 67 -7.72 0.67 5.32
N VAL A 68 -8.12 0.92 6.57
CA VAL A 68 -9.00 2.05 6.90
C VAL A 68 -8.19 3.33 6.77
N GLY A 69 -8.44 4.09 5.70
CA GLY A 69 -7.91 5.43 5.55
C GLY A 69 -8.49 6.34 6.62
N LYS A 70 -7.63 7.08 7.34
CA LYS A 70 -8.06 8.17 8.24
C LYS A 70 -8.13 9.53 7.54
N PHE A 71 -7.89 9.55 6.23
CA PHE A 71 -7.90 10.77 5.45
C PHE A 71 -9.29 11.03 4.90
N GLU A 72 -9.91 12.11 5.36
CA GLU A 72 -11.27 12.51 4.98
C GLU A 72 -11.29 13.46 3.76
N GLY A 73 -10.15 13.66 3.11
CA GLY A 73 -10.00 14.62 2.01
C GLY A 73 -9.41 15.96 2.48
N PHE A 74 -9.08 16.81 1.50
CA PHE A 74 -8.82 18.21 1.78
C PHE A 74 -10.18 18.90 1.89
N LYS A 75 -10.38 19.72 2.93
CA LYS A 75 -11.58 20.55 3.01
C LYS A 75 -11.56 21.52 1.84
N ASP A 76 -12.71 21.67 1.19
CA ASP A 76 -12.89 22.71 0.20
C ASP A 76 -12.88 24.05 0.95
N ASP A 77 -11.76 24.75 0.86
CA ASP A 77 -11.65 26.15 1.28
C ASP A 77 -12.26 26.97 0.14
N GLY A 78 -13.59 27.13 0.18
CA GLY A 78 -14.37 27.85 -0.83
C GLY A 78 -13.93 29.29 -1.07
#